data_AF-A0A2C9JET8-F1
#
_entry.id   AF-A0A2C9JET8-F1
#
_cell.length_a   1.000
_cell.length_b   1.000
_cell.length_c   1.000
_cell.angle_alpha   90.00
_cell.angle_beta   90.00
_cell.angle_gamma   90.00
#
_symmetry.space_group_name_H-M   'P 1'
#
loop_
_entity.id
_entity.type
_entity.pdbx_description
1 polymer ?
#
loop_
_entity_poly.entity_id
_entity_poly.type
_entity_poly.pdbx_seq_one_letter_code
_entity_poly.pdbx_strand_id
1 'polypeptide(L)'
;MKLSEGAEYYESTVQNACHVPYKGEFPGGLKMGKALRVRGFVNDNAERFAINFNADYDGDTVGIHFNPRQDQEDVVLNSKVGGWQEEERGQGWFPFKRGHFFDVLFISWDGRFMIYVNGKYFTAYTFRIPPEDVRYLDINGDVTLMDVEFTDQLPGDYIKTIPSGLDKSDLIVIKGFFYPEGQRFAVNLLYGTSLDDDIALHFNPRRDQGEVVLNSREGGAWEEEERHSLPHPMVEMLPFEVEIVNKSKKFKIYINGKKFTSFKARGNVEDIKGINVNGEAYIYEVKLLRRVDRPFVDRLPGVLESGSWVSIIGTPKKNADRFAINLQCGDDPDYGNDVAFHFNPRFSGQDSIRNTLENGSWGGEEKEQPNFPFEPEDRFEINILRLPDVFRVFVNHKFYIDYAHRIDPSRICHIMLTGDCNFFEPEFY
;
A
#
# COMPACT_ATOMS: atom_id res chain seq x y z
N MET A 1 10.86 -3.38 32.29
CA MET A 1 10.07 -4.49 31.72
C MET A 1 11.04 -5.36 30.93
N LYS A 2 11.07 -6.69 31.14
CA LYS A 2 12.00 -7.59 30.42
C LYS A 2 11.60 -7.63 28.95
N LEU A 3 12.48 -7.17 28.07
CA LEU A 3 12.39 -7.32 26.63
C LEU A 3 12.36 -8.82 26.31
N SER A 4 11.29 -9.31 25.69
CA SER A 4 11.24 -10.68 25.18
C SER A 4 12.17 -10.79 23.98
N GLU A 5 13.16 -11.68 24.08
CA GLU A 5 13.96 -12.17 22.95
C GLU A 5 13.00 -12.74 21.90
N GLY A 6 12.96 -12.13 20.71
CA GLY A 6 12.09 -12.56 19.61
C GLY A 6 11.39 -11.43 18.84
N ALA A 7 11.53 -10.17 19.26
CA ALA A 7 11.06 -9.04 18.46
C ALA A 7 11.88 -8.95 17.16
N GLU A 8 11.27 -9.36 16.04
CA GLU A 8 11.66 -8.87 14.73
C GLU A 8 11.50 -7.35 14.80
N TYR A 9 12.61 -6.61 14.85
CA TYR A 9 12.56 -5.16 14.75
C TYR A 9 12.01 -4.83 13.37
N TYR A 10 10.77 -4.35 13.32
CA TYR A 10 10.34 -3.53 12.21
C TYR A 10 11.17 -2.27 12.33
N GLU A 11 12.12 -2.08 11.42
CA GLU A 11 12.48 -0.71 11.08
C GLU A 11 11.19 -0.10 10.58
N SER A 12 10.50 0.66 11.44
CA SER A 12 9.61 1.71 11.00
C SER A 12 10.48 2.56 10.09
N THR A 13 10.42 2.25 8.80
CA THR A 13 11.19 2.95 7.80
C THR A 13 10.48 4.29 7.74
N VAL A 14 10.97 5.25 8.54
CA VAL A 14 10.56 6.64 8.41
C VAL A 14 10.98 7.01 7.00
N GLN A 15 10.04 6.93 6.07
CA GLN A 15 10.23 7.56 4.79
C GLN A 15 10.14 9.05 5.07
N ASN A 16 11.19 9.79 4.72
CA ASN A 16 11.15 11.24 4.86
C ASN A 16 9.97 11.76 4.03
N ALA A 17 9.25 12.73 4.58
CA ALA A 17 8.16 13.41 3.90
C ALA A 17 8.58 13.81 2.48
N CYS A 18 7.82 13.35 1.48
CA CYS A 18 8.08 13.66 0.09
C CYS A 18 7.61 15.10 -0.20
N HIS A 19 8.52 16.06 -0.10
CA HIS A 19 8.21 17.46 -0.42
C HIS A 19 8.25 17.72 -1.94
N VAL A 20 7.36 18.59 -2.41
CA VAL A 20 7.29 19.04 -3.81
C VAL A 20 7.92 20.45 -3.91
N PRO A 21 8.84 20.71 -4.86
CA PRO A 21 9.32 19.80 -5.89
C PRO A 21 10.17 18.67 -5.33
N TYR A 22 9.89 17.44 -5.77
CA TYR A 22 10.64 16.25 -5.40
C TYR A 22 11.70 15.99 -6.45
N LYS A 23 12.95 15.79 -6.02
CA LYS A 23 14.02 15.28 -6.88
C LYS A 23 14.57 13.98 -6.30
N GLY A 24 14.58 12.94 -7.13
CA GLY A 24 15.15 11.63 -6.81
C GLY A 24 16.14 11.19 -7.87
N GLU A 25 17.01 10.24 -7.51
CA GLU A 25 17.87 9.54 -8.46
C GLU A 25 17.36 8.10 -8.59
N PHE A 26 17.47 7.52 -9.78
CA PHE A 26 17.27 6.10 -10.06
C PHE A 26 18.65 5.43 -10.07
N PRO A 27 19.12 4.81 -8.96
CA PRO A 27 20.42 4.16 -8.94
C PRO A 27 20.48 3.07 -10.01
N GLY A 28 21.55 3.07 -10.80
CA GLY A 28 21.73 2.13 -11.92
C GLY A 28 20.87 2.40 -13.17
N GLY A 29 20.08 3.48 -13.18
CA GLY A 29 19.21 3.85 -14.30
C GLY A 29 17.93 3.02 -14.37
N LEU A 30 17.14 3.26 -15.42
CA LEU A 30 15.99 2.42 -15.73
C LEU A 30 16.47 1.12 -16.38
N LYS A 31 15.95 -0.01 -15.92
CA LYS A 31 16.17 -1.36 -16.49
C LYS A 31 14.82 -2.04 -16.69
N MET A 32 14.79 -3.11 -17.47
CA MET A 32 13.56 -3.90 -17.63
C MET A 32 13.06 -4.39 -16.26
N GLY A 33 11.74 -4.31 -16.05
CA GLY A 33 11.07 -4.64 -14.81
C GLY A 33 10.99 -3.48 -13.81
N LYS A 34 12.00 -2.60 -13.76
CA LYS A 34 12.08 -1.54 -12.73
C LYS A 34 10.82 -0.68 -12.74
N ALA A 35 10.26 -0.46 -11.57
CA ALA A 35 9.01 0.26 -11.41
C ALA A 35 9.15 1.44 -10.46
N LEU A 36 8.35 2.48 -10.70
CA LEU A 36 8.17 3.64 -9.85
C LEU A 36 6.70 3.74 -9.49
N ARG A 37 6.41 3.79 -8.19
CA ARG A 37 5.07 4.11 -7.69
C ARG A 37 5.08 5.50 -7.07
N VAL A 38 4.10 6.32 -7.43
CA VAL A 38 3.88 7.64 -6.84
C VAL A 38 2.46 7.67 -6.29
N ARG A 39 2.33 7.90 -4.99
CA ARG A 39 1.05 8.06 -4.30
C ARG A 39 0.95 9.46 -3.72
N GLY A 40 -0.24 10.03 -3.75
CA GLY A 40 -0.49 11.37 -3.22
C GLY A 40 -1.90 11.83 -3.51
N PHE A 41 -2.15 13.14 -3.41
CA PHE A 41 -3.39 13.73 -3.88
C PHE A 41 -3.12 15.01 -4.67
N VAL A 42 -4.06 15.31 -5.56
CA VAL A 42 -4.04 16.54 -6.36
C VAL A 42 -4.55 17.68 -5.51
N ASN A 43 -3.82 18.79 -5.45
CA ASN A 43 -4.20 19.93 -4.61
C ASN A 43 -5.56 20.52 -5.05
N ASP A 44 -6.32 21.09 -4.12
CA ASP A 44 -7.70 21.55 -4.35
C ASP A 44 -7.80 22.63 -5.45
N ASN A 45 -6.75 23.45 -5.60
CA ASN A 45 -6.68 24.51 -6.62
C ASN A 45 -5.73 24.17 -7.78
N ALA A 46 -5.43 22.88 -7.99
CA ALA A 46 -4.44 22.48 -8.99
C ALA A 46 -4.79 22.98 -10.40
N GLU A 47 -3.78 23.38 -11.16
CA GLU A 47 -3.85 23.55 -12.61
C GLU A 47 -3.23 22.34 -13.31
N ARG A 48 -2.02 21.95 -12.88
CA ARG A 48 -1.28 20.81 -13.43
C ARG A 48 -0.16 20.38 -12.48
N PHE A 49 0.30 19.15 -12.66
CA PHE A 49 1.57 18.69 -12.08
C PHE A 49 2.30 17.80 -13.08
N ALA A 50 3.59 17.55 -12.87
CA ALA A 50 4.39 16.71 -13.73
C ALA A 50 5.16 15.67 -12.94
N ILE A 51 5.28 14.47 -13.50
CA ILE A 51 6.21 13.42 -13.07
C ILE A 51 7.17 13.21 -14.25
N ASN A 52 8.40 13.65 -14.08
CA ASN A 52 9.43 13.68 -15.11
C ASN A 52 10.50 12.63 -14.83
N PHE A 53 10.75 11.77 -15.80
CA PHE A 53 11.86 10.82 -15.81
C PHE A 53 12.95 11.40 -16.70
N ASN A 54 13.99 11.95 -16.09
CA ASN A 54 15.03 12.72 -16.77
C ASN A 54 16.30 11.90 -16.96
N ALA A 55 17.02 12.18 -18.05
CA ALA A 55 18.36 11.62 -18.25
C ALA A 55 19.44 12.42 -17.52
N ASP A 56 19.20 13.70 -17.29
CA ASP A 56 20.08 14.62 -16.56
C ASP A 56 19.34 15.30 -15.39
N TYR A 57 20.11 15.89 -14.48
CA TYR A 57 19.58 16.50 -13.26
C TYR A 57 18.77 17.78 -13.51
N ASP A 58 19.04 18.47 -14.63
CA ASP A 58 18.50 19.78 -14.97
C ASP A 58 17.21 19.68 -15.80
N GLY A 59 16.88 18.51 -16.34
CA GLY A 59 15.69 18.27 -17.15
C GLY A 59 15.84 18.76 -18.59
N ASP A 60 17.06 18.79 -19.12
CA ASP A 60 17.31 19.13 -20.52
C ASP A 60 16.91 17.99 -21.47
N THR A 61 17.12 16.76 -21.02
CA THR A 61 16.68 15.54 -21.68
C THR A 61 15.69 14.79 -20.80
N VAL A 62 14.45 14.68 -21.28
CA VAL A 62 13.34 14.04 -20.55
C VAL A 62 12.93 12.77 -21.30
N GLY A 63 13.09 11.62 -20.66
CA GLY A 63 12.68 10.32 -21.19
C GLY A 63 11.17 10.20 -21.28
N ILE A 64 10.45 10.56 -20.20
CA ILE A 64 9.00 10.78 -20.24
C ILE A 64 8.62 11.94 -19.31
N HIS A 65 7.82 12.86 -19.84
CA HIS A 65 7.11 13.92 -19.15
C HIS A 65 5.66 13.47 -19.00
N PHE A 66 5.26 13.05 -17.80
CA PHE A 66 3.88 12.67 -17.51
C PHE A 66 3.17 13.86 -16.86
N ASN A 67 2.26 14.51 -17.57
CA ASN A 67 1.69 15.80 -17.16
C ASN A 67 0.16 15.82 -17.17
N PRO A 68 -0.49 15.49 -16.04
CA PRO A 68 -1.91 15.70 -15.85
C PRO A 68 -2.28 17.18 -15.83
N ARG A 69 -3.28 17.57 -16.63
CA ARG A 69 -3.74 18.95 -16.81
C ARG A 69 -5.24 19.06 -16.49
N GLN A 70 -5.60 19.92 -15.53
CA GLN A 70 -6.99 20.05 -15.09
C GLN A 70 -7.89 20.76 -16.11
N ASP A 71 -7.35 21.70 -16.88
CA ASP A 71 -8.10 22.48 -17.89
C ASP A 71 -8.52 21.64 -19.09
N GLN A 72 -7.74 20.62 -19.42
CA GLN A 72 -8.00 19.70 -20.53
C GLN A 72 -8.65 18.39 -20.08
N GLU A 73 -8.67 18.11 -18.78
CA GLU A 73 -9.00 16.80 -18.20
C GLU A 73 -8.27 15.66 -18.93
N ASP A 74 -6.97 15.85 -19.16
CA ASP A 74 -6.15 14.93 -19.94
C ASP A 74 -4.73 14.85 -19.37
N VAL A 75 -4.01 13.79 -19.73
CA VAL A 75 -2.61 13.59 -19.39
C VAL A 75 -1.79 13.67 -20.67
N VAL A 76 -0.91 14.66 -20.74
CA VAL A 76 0.04 14.80 -21.83
C VAL A 76 1.30 14.01 -21.49
N LEU A 77 1.75 13.21 -22.45
CA LEU A 77 2.98 12.44 -22.42
C LEU A 77 3.91 12.95 -23.52
N ASN A 78 5.17 13.18 -23.18
CA ASN A 78 6.15 13.57 -24.19
C ASN A 78 7.57 13.24 -23.75
N SER A 79 8.53 13.33 -24.67
CA SER A 79 9.96 13.32 -24.38
C SER A 79 10.55 14.66 -24.82
N LYS A 80 11.66 15.05 -24.19
CA LYS A 80 12.44 16.21 -24.59
C LYS A 80 13.83 15.73 -24.98
N VAL A 81 14.20 15.91 -26.25
CA VAL A 81 15.53 15.53 -26.81
C VAL A 81 15.95 16.65 -27.76
N GLY A 82 16.73 17.61 -27.25
CA GLY A 82 17.02 18.86 -27.98
C GLY A 82 15.79 19.75 -28.23
N GLY A 83 14.64 19.40 -27.61
CA GLY A 83 13.33 20.01 -27.81
C GLY A 83 12.22 19.00 -27.51
N TRP A 84 11.01 19.50 -27.23
CA TRP A 84 9.83 18.66 -27.06
C TRP A 84 9.50 17.92 -28.36
N GLN A 85 9.19 16.64 -28.23
CA GLN A 85 8.81 15.78 -29.36
C GLN A 85 7.28 15.83 -29.57
N GLU A 86 6.72 14.87 -30.33
CA GLU A 86 5.27 14.78 -30.55
C GLU A 86 4.53 14.40 -29.26
N GLU A 87 3.51 15.17 -28.87
CA GLU A 87 2.68 14.88 -27.71
C GLU A 87 1.85 13.60 -27.94
N GLU A 88 1.87 12.71 -26.97
CA GLU A 88 0.89 11.64 -26.82
C GLU A 88 -0.10 12.01 -25.70
N ARG A 89 -1.34 11.50 -25.79
CA ARG A 89 -2.41 11.79 -24.83
C ARG A 89 -2.91 10.51 -24.20
N GLY A 90 -3.45 10.62 -22.98
CA GLY A 90 -3.96 9.49 -22.22
C GLY A 90 -5.19 8.83 -22.85
N GLN A 91 -5.65 7.73 -22.25
CA GLN A 91 -6.93 7.11 -22.59
C GLN A 91 -8.04 8.00 -22.03
N GLY A 92 -9.03 8.41 -22.83
CA GLY A 92 -10.07 9.44 -22.58
C GLY A 92 -10.91 9.38 -21.28
N TRP A 93 -10.28 9.21 -20.13
CA TRP A 93 -10.76 9.33 -18.77
C TRP A 93 -9.66 9.98 -17.92
N PHE A 94 -10.05 10.83 -16.97
CA PHE A 94 -9.10 11.63 -16.18
C PHE A 94 -9.09 11.22 -14.69
N PRO A 95 -8.02 10.55 -14.21
CA PRO A 95 -7.94 10.10 -12.82
C PRO A 95 -7.54 11.19 -11.81
N PHE A 96 -6.92 12.27 -12.25
CA PHE A 96 -6.19 13.20 -11.38
C PHE A 96 -7.03 14.41 -11.00
N LYS A 97 -8.24 14.20 -10.47
CA LYS A 97 -9.14 15.30 -10.11
C LYS A 97 -8.67 16.05 -8.86
N ARG A 98 -8.85 17.37 -8.81
CA ARG A 98 -8.60 18.21 -7.62
C ARG A 98 -9.18 17.59 -6.34
N GLY A 99 -8.39 17.56 -5.28
CA GLY A 99 -8.76 16.98 -3.97
C GLY A 99 -8.78 15.45 -3.91
N HIS A 100 -8.59 14.75 -5.04
CA HIS A 100 -8.62 13.30 -5.08
C HIS A 100 -7.23 12.70 -4.90
N PHE A 101 -7.19 11.58 -4.18
CA PHE A 101 -6.02 10.72 -4.10
C PHE A 101 -5.75 10.05 -5.46
N PHE A 102 -4.48 9.82 -5.75
CA PHE A 102 -4.03 9.02 -6.88
C PHE A 102 -2.91 8.07 -6.46
N ASP A 103 -2.84 6.97 -7.19
CA ASP A 103 -1.77 5.97 -7.14
C ASP A 103 -1.36 5.67 -8.58
N VAL A 104 -0.19 6.15 -9.00
CA VAL A 104 0.35 5.89 -10.34
C VAL A 104 1.56 4.97 -10.25
N LEU A 105 1.54 3.93 -11.07
CA LEU A 105 2.61 2.94 -11.20
C LEU A 105 3.15 2.96 -12.62
N PHE A 106 4.43 3.30 -12.76
CA PHE A 106 5.20 3.22 -14.00
C PHE A 106 6.05 1.96 -13.96
N ILE A 107 5.97 1.12 -14.98
CA ILE A 107 6.78 -0.10 -15.10
C ILE A 107 7.56 -0.04 -16.39
N SER A 108 8.88 -0.09 -16.30
CA SER A 108 9.74 -0.26 -17.48
C SER A 108 9.60 -1.68 -18.01
N TRP A 109 9.10 -1.83 -19.22
CA TRP A 109 8.85 -3.13 -19.82
C TRP A 109 8.99 -3.09 -21.33
N ASP A 110 9.84 -3.95 -21.92
CA ASP A 110 9.89 -4.20 -23.37
C ASP A 110 9.92 -2.90 -24.23
N GLY A 111 10.88 -2.01 -23.94
CA GLY A 111 11.06 -0.78 -24.70
C GLY A 111 10.02 0.33 -24.44
N ARG A 112 9.18 0.19 -23.40
CA ARG A 112 8.15 1.18 -23.03
C ARG A 112 7.93 1.28 -21.53
N PHE A 113 7.30 2.36 -21.08
CA PHE A 113 6.61 2.39 -19.79
C PHE A 113 5.21 1.83 -19.94
N MET A 114 4.85 0.86 -19.10
CA MET A 114 3.45 0.51 -18.83
C MET A 114 2.98 1.34 -17.63
N ILE A 115 1.89 2.07 -17.79
CA ILE A 115 1.40 3.03 -16.79
C ILE A 115 0.03 2.59 -16.29
N TYR A 116 -0.09 2.44 -14.98
CA TYR A 116 -1.33 2.12 -14.29
C TYR A 116 -1.68 3.27 -13.36
N VAL A 117 -2.97 3.62 -13.29
CA VAL A 117 -3.46 4.63 -12.34
C VAL A 117 -4.64 4.06 -11.57
N ASN A 118 -4.58 4.13 -10.24
CA ASN A 118 -5.59 3.61 -9.31
C ASN A 118 -5.92 2.13 -9.59
N GLY A 119 -4.89 1.32 -9.81
CA GLY A 119 -4.99 -0.12 -10.08
C GLY A 119 -5.54 -0.50 -11.46
N LYS A 120 -5.70 0.45 -12.38
CA LYS A 120 -6.19 0.21 -13.74
C LYS A 120 -5.13 0.57 -14.77
N TYR A 121 -5.07 -0.18 -15.87
CA TYR A 121 -4.24 0.19 -17.02
C TYR A 121 -4.66 1.58 -17.51
N PHE A 122 -3.69 2.49 -17.59
CA PHE A 122 -3.90 3.85 -18.07
C PHE A 122 -3.39 4.00 -19.50
N THR A 123 -2.12 3.73 -19.76
CA THR A 123 -1.53 3.80 -21.11
C THR A 123 -0.16 3.14 -21.15
N ALA A 124 0.46 3.07 -22.33
CA ALA A 124 1.85 2.71 -22.51
C ALA A 124 2.57 3.82 -23.29
N TYR A 125 3.84 4.06 -22.96
CA TYR A 125 4.65 5.09 -23.61
C TYR A 125 5.97 4.50 -24.08
N THR A 126 6.21 4.50 -25.39
CA THR A 126 7.43 3.93 -25.98
C THR A 126 8.63 4.81 -25.65
N PHE A 127 9.74 4.21 -25.21
CA PHE A 127 10.95 4.97 -24.92
C PHE A 127 11.47 5.65 -26.19
N ARG A 128 11.74 6.96 -26.10
CA ARG A 128 12.33 7.75 -27.20
C ARG A 128 13.82 8.03 -27.01
N ILE A 129 14.37 7.61 -25.89
CA ILE A 129 15.79 7.60 -25.55
C ILE A 129 16.14 6.22 -24.96
N PRO A 130 17.42 5.82 -24.92
CA PRO A 130 17.81 4.60 -24.22
C PRO A 130 17.33 4.62 -22.76
N PRO A 131 16.61 3.59 -22.27
CA PRO A 131 16.07 3.60 -20.91
C PRO A 131 17.16 3.70 -19.85
N GLU A 132 18.34 3.12 -20.10
CA GLU A 132 19.51 3.21 -19.23
C GLU A 132 20.03 4.64 -19.02
N ASP A 133 19.67 5.58 -19.89
CA ASP A 133 20.02 6.99 -19.75
C ASP A 133 19.09 7.72 -18.78
N VAL A 134 17.89 7.20 -18.49
CA VAL A 134 16.96 7.77 -17.50
C VAL A 134 17.49 7.52 -16.09
N ARG A 135 17.90 8.59 -15.41
CA ARG A 135 18.63 8.55 -14.13
C ARG A 135 18.00 9.37 -13.02
N TYR A 136 17.12 10.32 -13.33
CA TYR A 136 16.57 11.24 -12.34
C TYR A 136 15.05 11.28 -12.39
N LEU A 137 14.44 11.49 -11.24
CA LEU A 137 13.01 11.73 -11.07
C LEU A 137 12.83 13.18 -10.63
N ASP A 138 11.92 13.90 -11.29
CA ASP A 138 11.51 15.25 -10.91
C ASP A 138 9.98 15.32 -10.89
N ILE A 139 9.41 15.56 -9.71
CA ILE A 139 7.97 15.75 -9.53
C ILE A 139 7.70 17.17 -9.06
N ASN A 140 6.89 17.91 -9.82
CA ASN A 140 6.62 19.32 -9.56
C ASN A 140 5.17 19.71 -9.91
N GLY A 141 4.77 20.91 -9.50
CA GLY A 141 3.43 21.46 -9.72
C GLY A 141 2.48 21.16 -8.56
N ASP A 142 1.18 21.15 -8.85
CA ASP A 142 0.12 21.25 -7.84
C ASP A 142 -0.29 19.88 -7.25
N VAL A 143 0.67 19.22 -6.61
CA VAL A 143 0.50 17.90 -6.02
C VAL A 143 1.10 17.86 -4.62
N THR A 144 0.52 17.04 -3.75
CA THR A 144 1.13 16.67 -2.48
C THR A 144 1.39 15.18 -2.48
N LEU A 145 2.63 14.79 -2.20
CA LEU A 145 3.05 13.40 -2.22
C LEU A 145 2.83 12.76 -0.86
N MET A 146 2.31 11.54 -0.89
CA MET A 146 2.33 10.65 0.27
C MET A 146 3.63 9.86 0.25
N ASP A 147 3.99 9.32 -0.91
CA ASP A 147 5.15 8.44 -1.06
C ASP A 147 5.58 8.32 -2.53
N VAL A 148 6.87 8.12 -2.73
CA VAL A 148 7.56 7.86 -3.99
C VAL A 148 8.44 6.62 -3.81
N GLU A 149 7.95 5.48 -4.28
CA GLU A 149 8.64 4.19 -4.12
C GLU A 149 9.30 3.76 -5.42
N PHE A 150 10.61 3.57 -5.36
CA PHE A 150 11.33 2.79 -6.37
C PHE A 150 11.20 1.31 -6.00
N THR A 151 10.61 0.52 -6.89
CA THR A 151 10.45 -0.90 -6.65
C THR A 151 11.35 -1.67 -7.61
N ASP A 152 12.35 -2.33 -7.03
CA ASP A 152 13.13 -3.34 -7.72
C ASP A 152 12.44 -4.70 -7.60
N GLN A 153 12.69 -5.55 -8.58
CA GLN A 153 12.25 -6.91 -8.49
C GLN A 153 12.94 -7.60 -7.32
N LEU A 154 12.17 -8.34 -6.53
CA LEU A 154 12.77 -9.31 -5.63
C LEU A 154 13.56 -10.34 -6.45
N PRO A 155 14.72 -10.80 -5.96
CA PRO A 155 15.47 -11.85 -6.63
C PRO A 155 14.61 -13.07 -6.96
N GLY A 156 14.97 -13.79 -8.02
CA GLY A 156 14.39 -15.11 -8.30
C GLY A 156 14.54 -16.01 -7.07
N ASP A 157 13.49 -16.76 -6.76
CA ASP A 157 13.40 -17.63 -5.59
C ASP A 157 13.59 -16.91 -4.24
N TYR A 158 13.21 -15.63 -4.15
CA TYR A 158 13.27 -14.86 -2.91
C TYR A 158 12.59 -15.61 -1.74
N ILE A 159 13.23 -15.58 -0.58
CA ILE A 159 12.71 -16.14 0.68
C ILE A 159 12.77 -15.07 1.77
N LYS A 160 11.61 -14.72 2.33
CA LYS A 160 11.52 -14.00 3.60
C LYS A 160 11.44 -15.00 4.75
N THR A 161 12.40 -14.95 5.67
CA THR A 161 12.39 -15.80 6.87
C THR A 161 11.41 -15.27 7.91
N ILE A 162 10.86 -16.18 8.71
CA ILE A 162 9.95 -15.92 9.82
C ILE A 162 10.37 -16.78 11.01
N PRO A 163 11.46 -16.45 11.73
CA PRO A 163 12.00 -17.31 12.78
C PRO A 163 11.00 -17.65 13.88
N SER A 164 10.16 -16.69 14.28
CA SER A 164 9.13 -16.87 15.32
C SER A 164 7.94 -17.72 14.88
N GLY A 165 7.78 -17.98 13.58
CA GLY A 165 6.56 -18.58 13.05
C GLY A 165 5.46 -17.56 12.74
N LEU A 166 4.32 -18.06 12.25
CA LEU A 166 3.14 -17.26 11.99
C LEU A 166 2.14 -17.33 13.15
N ASP A 167 1.74 -16.16 13.63
CA ASP A 167 0.70 -16.01 14.64
C ASP A 167 -0.70 -15.94 14.03
N LYS A 168 -1.71 -16.20 14.86
CA LYS A 168 -3.12 -16.11 14.44
C LYS A 168 -3.47 -14.68 14.02
N SER A 169 -3.87 -14.54 12.76
CA SER A 169 -4.26 -13.29 12.08
C SER A 169 -3.10 -12.46 11.54
N ASP A 170 -1.88 -13.00 11.54
CA ASP A 170 -0.83 -12.47 10.70
C ASP A 170 -1.30 -12.39 9.24
N LEU A 171 -0.89 -11.31 8.59
CA LEU A 171 -1.25 -10.99 7.22
C LEU A 171 0.03 -10.97 6.38
N ILE A 172 0.08 -11.85 5.38
CA ILE A 172 1.14 -11.82 4.38
C ILE A 172 0.60 -11.08 3.15
N VAL A 173 1.33 -10.07 2.70
CA VAL A 173 0.99 -9.27 1.52
C VAL A 173 2.06 -9.48 0.46
N ILE A 174 1.66 -9.89 -0.74
CA ILE A 174 2.54 -10.05 -1.91
C ILE A 174 2.02 -9.15 -3.00
N LYS A 175 2.84 -8.20 -3.48
CA LYS A 175 2.49 -7.33 -4.61
C LYS A 175 3.36 -7.61 -5.82
N GLY A 176 2.71 -7.60 -6.98
CA GLY A 176 3.38 -7.85 -8.25
C GLY A 176 2.43 -7.77 -9.44
N PHE A 177 2.95 -8.17 -10.59
CA PHE A 177 2.18 -8.39 -11.81
C PHE A 177 2.86 -9.51 -12.61
N PHE A 178 2.08 -10.19 -13.45
CA PHE A 178 2.64 -11.18 -14.36
C PHE A 178 3.57 -10.52 -15.38
N TYR A 179 4.65 -11.20 -15.76
CA TYR A 179 5.30 -10.86 -17.03
C TYR A 179 4.29 -11.07 -18.18
N PRO A 180 4.32 -10.28 -19.27
CA PRO A 180 3.39 -10.47 -20.38
C PRO A 180 3.41 -11.88 -20.98
N GLU A 181 4.61 -12.44 -21.14
CA GLU A 181 4.86 -13.82 -21.56
C GLU A 181 4.79 -14.84 -20.42
N GLY A 182 4.75 -14.38 -19.18
CA GLY A 182 4.75 -15.22 -17.98
C GLY A 182 3.49 -16.04 -17.85
N GLN A 183 3.65 -17.33 -17.64
CA GLN A 183 2.58 -18.30 -17.52
C GLN A 183 2.28 -18.64 -16.07
N ARG A 184 3.30 -18.76 -15.21
CA ARG A 184 3.11 -19.28 -13.85
C ARG A 184 4.07 -18.66 -12.85
N PHE A 185 3.58 -18.37 -11.65
CA PHE A 185 4.41 -18.04 -10.49
C PHE A 185 3.85 -18.72 -9.24
N ALA A 186 4.62 -18.82 -8.17
CA ALA A 186 4.15 -19.38 -6.92
C ALA A 186 4.51 -18.50 -5.71
N VAL A 187 3.62 -18.55 -4.71
CA VAL A 187 3.88 -18.11 -3.34
C VAL A 187 3.82 -19.36 -2.46
N ASN A 188 4.91 -19.64 -1.74
CA ASN A 188 5.06 -20.82 -0.90
C ASN A 188 5.23 -20.41 0.56
N LEU A 189 4.41 -20.97 1.46
CA LEU A 189 4.65 -20.92 2.90
C LEU A 189 5.42 -22.17 3.30
N LEU A 190 6.68 -22.01 3.66
CA LEU A 190 7.63 -23.09 3.92
C LEU A 190 7.70 -23.41 5.41
N TYR A 191 7.83 -24.69 5.75
CA TYR A 191 8.15 -25.14 7.12
C TYR A 191 9.62 -24.90 7.51
N GLY A 192 10.47 -24.55 6.56
CA GLY A 192 11.85 -24.13 6.79
C GLY A 192 12.21 -22.86 6.01
N THR A 193 13.47 -22.72 5.61
CA THR A 193 14.01 -21.54 4.92
C THR A 193 14.78 -21.90 3.64
N SER A 194 14.58 -23.10 3.11
CA SER A 194 15.11 -23.61 1.84
C SER A 194 13.97 -23.96 0.88
N LEU A 195 14.23 -23.88 -0.43
CA LEU A 195 13.26 -24.24 -1.48
C LEU A 195 12.87 -25.73 -1.46
N ASP A 196 13.71 -26.57 -0.84
CA ASP A 196 13.47 -28.00 -0.68
C ASP A 196 12.62 -28.34 0.54
N ASP A 197 12.41 -27.39 1.46
CA ASP A 197 11.63 -27.62 2.68
C ASP A 197 10.15 -27.83 2.36
N ASP A 198 9.46 -28.60 3.19
CA ASP A 198 8.03 -28.85 3.04
C ASP A 198 7.19 -27.57 3.01
N ILE A 199 6.08 -27.62 2.28
CA ILE A 199 5.27 -26.44 1.94
C ILE A 199 3.90 -26.56 2.61
N ALA A 200 3.60 -25.69 3.56
CA ALA A 200 2.32 -25.59 4.24
C ALA A 200 1.19 -25.07 3.33
N LEU A 201 1.54 -24.18 2.39
CA LEU A 201 0.66 -23.64 1.36
C LEU A 201 1.47 -23.28 0.12
N HIS A 202 1.13 -23.90 -1.00
CA HIS A 202 1.59 -23.56 -2.34
C HIS A 202 0.45 -22.84 -3.07
N PHE A 203 0.55 -21.53 -3.24
CA PHE A 203 -0.39 -20.73 -4.03
C PHE A 203 0.22 -20.52 -5.42
N ASN A 204 -0.35 -21.13 -6.46
CA ASN A 204 0.25 -21.14 -7.79
C ASN A 204 -0.74 -20.73 -8.89
N PRO A 205 -0.79 -19.43 -9.22
CA PRO A 205 -1.48 -18.94 -10.40
C PRO A 205 -0.86 -19.46 -11.71
N ARG A 206 -1.72 -19.93 -12.61
CA ARG A 206 -1.37 -20.51 -13.92
C ARG A 206 -2.22 -19.90 -15.03
N ARG A 207 -1.65 -18.95 -15.77
CA ARG A 207 -2.31 -18.27 -16.91
C ARG A 207 -2.61 -19.21 -18.06
N ASP A 208 -1.68 -20.09 -18.39
CA ASP A 208 -1.83 -21.08 -19.46
C ASP A 208 -2.95 -22.09 -19.21
N GLN A 209 -3.37 -22.25 -17.95
CA GLN A 209 -4.48 -23.13 -17.55
C GLN A 209 -5.73 -22.36 -17.10
N GLY A 210 -5.64 -21.02 -16.97
CA GLY A 210 -6.75 -20.19 -16.50
C GLY A 210 -7.18 -20.45 -15.06
N GLU A 211 -6.27 -20.92 -14.20
CA GLU A 211 -6.57 -21.33 -12.83
C GLU A 211 -5.49 -20.93 -11.81
N VAL A 212 -5.84 -20.97 -10.53
CA VAL A 212 -4.91 -21.00 -9.40
C VAL A 212 -4.99 -22.39 -8.79
N VAL A 213 -3.83 -23.01 -8.59
CA VAL A 213 -3.70 -24.27 -7.87
C VAL A 213 -3.19 -24.00 -6.46
N LEU A 214 -3.89 -24.57 -5.47
CA LEU A 214 -3.47 -24.59 -4.08
C LEU A 214 -3.09 -26.02 -3.69
N ASN A 215 -1.97 -26.18 -2.99
CA ASN A 215 -1.58 -27.48 -2.47
C ASN A 215 -0.67 -27.32 -1.24
N SER A 216 -0.21 -28.44 -0.70
CA SER A 216 0.87 -28.54 0.28
C SER A 216 1.81 -29.68 -0.13
N ARG A 217 3.03 -29.64 0.40
CA ARG A 217 4.07 -30.65 0.17
C ARG A 217 4.56 -31.12 1.53
N GLU A 218 4.48 -32.42 1.79
CA GLU A 218 4.94 -33.05 3.04
C GLU A 218 5.81 -34.27 2.73
N GLY A 219 6.95 -34.40 3.41
CA GLY A 219 7.94 -35.43 3.12
C GLY A 219 8.46 -35.37 1.68
N GLY A 220 8.47 -34.19 1.06
CA GLY A 220 8.84 -33.98 -0.34
C GLY A 220 7.78 -34.40 -1.38
N ALA A 221 6.62 -34.90 -0.96
CA ALA A 221 5.53 -35.30 -1.86
C ALA A 221 4.40 -34.26 -1.87
N TRP A 222 3.89 -33.95 -3.06
CA TRP A 222 2.68 -33.13 -3.21
C TRP A 222 1.44 -33.89 -2.75
N GLU A 223 0.55 -33.19 -2.06
CA GLU A 223 -0.73 -33.72 -1.63
C GLU A 223 -1.84 -33.45 -2.70
N GLU A 224 -3.12 -33.54 -2.33
CA GLU A 224 -4.25 -33.30 -3.24
C GLU A 224 -4.35 -31.81 -3.63
N GLU A 225 -4.47 -31.51 -4.92
CA GLU A 225 -4.62 -30.13 -5.42
C GLU A 225 -6.05 -29.60 -5.21
N GLU A 226 -6.17 -28.35 -4.77
CA GLU A 226 -7.40 -27.56 -4.84
C GLU A 226 -7.27 -26.55 -5.98
N ARG A 227 -8.27 -26.47 -6.87
CA ARG A 227 -8.22 -25.66 -8.09
C ARG A 227 -9.31 -24.61 -8.11
N HIS A 228 -8.95 -23.39 -8.52
CA HIS A 228 -9.85 -22.24 -8.58
C HIS A 228 -9.64 -21.47 -9.88
N SER A 229 -10.66 -20.80 -10.43
CA SER A 229 -10.49 -19.95 -11.62
C SER A 229 -9.48 -18.83 -11.36
N LEU A 230 -8.69 -18.48 -12.37
CA LEU A 230 -7.71 -17.40 -12.26
C LEU A 230 -8.43 -16.05 -12.02
N PRO A 231 -8.00 -15.25 -11.03
CA PRO A 231 -8.64 -13.98 -10.74
C PRO A 231 -8.37 -12.96 -11.85
N HIS A 232 -9.36 -12.09 -12.12
CA HIS A 232 -9.33 -11.12 -13.22
C HIS A 232 -8.04 -10.26 -13.32
N PRO A 233 -7.47 -9.72 -12.22
CA PRO A 233 -6.21 -8.97 -12.33
C PRO A 233 -5.07 -9.79 -12.95
N MET A 234 -4.99 -11.08 -12.67
CA MET A 234 -3.97 -11.97 -13.22
C MET A 234 -4.25 -12.38 -14.67
N VAL A 235 -5.53 -12.44 -15.07
CA VAL A 235 -5.94 -12.68 -16.46
C VAL A 235 -5.51 -11.51 -17.35
N GLU A 236 -5.84 -10.29 -16.92
CA GLU A 236 -5.58 -9.05 -17.65
C GLU A 236 -4.16 -8.49 -17.43
N MET A 237 -3.33 -9.21 -16.67
CA MET A 237 -1.96 -8.80 -16.32
C MET A 237 -1.90 -7.43 -15.62
N LEU A 238 -2.94 -7.10 -14.88
CA LEU A 238 -2.99 -5.94 -14.01
C LEU A 238 -2.15 -6.18 -12.75
N PRO A 239 -1.71 -5.10 -12.08
CA PRO A 239 -1.16 -5.20 -10.73
C PRO A 239 -2.09 -5.98 -9.80
N PHE A 240 -1.50 -6.92 -9.06
CA PHE A 240 -2.17 -7.71 -8.05
C PHE A 240 -1.54 -7.51 -6.67
N GLU A 241 -2.38 -7.65 -5.66
CA GLU A 241 -2.02 -7.83 -4.26
C GLU A 241 -2.66 -9.14 -3.81
N VAL A 242 -1.82 -10.13 -3.48
CA VAL A 242 -2.23 -11.38 -2.84
C VAL A 242 -2.09 -11.19 -1.34
N GLU A 243 -3.18 -11.42 -0.62
CA GLU A 243 -3.21 -11.36 0.82
C GLU A 243 -3.52 -12.74 1.40
N ILE A 244 -2.68 -13.19 2.32
CA ILE A 244 -2.86 -14.48 3.01
C ILE A 244 -2.98 -14.20 4.50
N VAL A 245 -4.20 -14.34 5.02
CA VAL A 245 -4.48 -14.19 6.45
C VAL A 245 -4.35 -15.55 7.13
N ASN A 246 -3.37 -15.67 8.03
CA ASN A 246 -3.18 -16.86 8.84
C ASN A 246 -4.31 -17.04 9.85
N LYS A 247 -4.87 -18.24 9.95
CA LYS A 247 -5.77 -18.68 11.02
C LYS A 247 -5.26 -20.02 11.54
N SER A 248 -5.63 -20.35 12.78
CA SER A 248 -5.13 -21.54 13.47
C SER A 248 -5.29 -22.89 12.75
N LYS A 249 -6.16 -23.00 11.72
CA LYS A 249 -6.40 -24.24 10.96
C LYS A 249 -6.56 -24.02 9.45
N LYS A 250 -6.33 -22.80 8.95
CA LYS A 250 -6.55 -22.44 7.55
C LYS A 250 -5.92 -21.11 7.19
N PHE A 251 -5.72 -20.90 5.90
CA PHE A 251 -5.36 -19.61 5.33
C PHE A 251 -6.59 -19.04 4.62
N LYS A 252 -6.95 -17.78 4.90
CA LYS A 252 -7.92 -17.05 4.07
C LYS A 252 -7.12 -16.26 3.03
N ILE A 253 -7.50 -16.35 1.75
CA ILE A 253 -6.77 -15.71 0.66
C ILE A 253 -7.66 -14.66 0.00
N TYR A 254 -7.11 -13.47 -0.20
CA TYR A 254 -7.76 -12.35 -0.87
C TYR A 254 -6.90 -11.86 -2.03
N ILE A 255 -7.54 -11.31 -3.06
CA ILE A 255 -6.88 -10.70 -4.22
C ILE A 255 -7.43 -9.28 -4.37
N ASN A 256 -6.56 -8.28 -4.27
CA ASN A 256 -6.92 -6.86 -4.30
C ASN A 256 -8.09 -6.54 -3.34
N GLY A 257 -8.00 -6.98 -2.08
CA GLY A 257 -9.00 -6.77 -1.03
C GLY A 257 -10.25 -7.65 -1.15
N LYS A 258 -10.46 -8.37 -2.25
CA LYS A 258 -11.63 -9.24 -2.43
C LYS A 258 -11.32 -10.67 -2.01
N LYS A 259 -12.21 -11.27 -1.21
CA LYS A 259 -12.06 -12.67 -0.82
C LYS A 259 -12.01 -13.57 -2.06
N PHE A 260 -10.93 -14.33 -2.17
CA PHE A 260 -10.73 -15.29 -3.26
C PHE A 260 -11.12 -16.70 -2.83
N THR A 261 -10.45 -17.26 -1.81
CA THR A 261 -10.73 -18.61 -1.31
C THR A 261 -10.22 -18.81 0.12
N SER A 262 -10.29 -20.03 0.64
CA SER A 262 -9.62 -20.42 1.87
C SER A 262 -9.08 -21.84 1.75
N PHE A 263 -7.83 -22.05 2.18
CA PHE A 263 -7.17 -23.35 2.15
C PHE A 263 -7.07 -23.91 3.57
N LYS A 264 -7.51 -25.15 3.79
CA LYS A 264 -7.39 -25.79 5.11
C LYS A 264 -5.93 -26.19 5.33
N ALA A 265 -5.32 -25.72 6.42
CA ALA A 265 -3.95 -26.09 6.74
C ALA A 265 -3.87 -27.60 7.01
N ARG A 266 -2.90 -28.27 6.40
CA ARG A 266 -2.69 -29.73 6.52
C ARG A 266 -1.69 -30.09 7.62
N GLY A 267 -0.70 -29.22 7.87
CA GLY A 267 0.15 -29.26 9.06
C GLY A 267 -0.07 -28.09 10.03
N ASN A 268 0.87 -27.87 10.94
CA ASN A 268 0.79 -26.85 11.99
C ASN A 268 1.24 -25.47 11.49
N VAL A 269 0.37 -24.45 11.52
CA VAL A 269 0.68 -23.13 10.95
C VAL A 269 1.77 -22.37 11.71
N GLU A 270 1.98 -22.66 12.99
CA GLU A 270 2.99 -22.01 13.84
C GLU A 270 4.42 -22.44 13.45
N ASP A 271 4.57 -23.56 12.74
CA ASP A 271 5.86 -24.09 12.31
C ASP A 271 6.35 -23.51 10.97
N ILE A 272 5.58 -22.61 10.34
CA ILE A 272 5.98 -21.96 9.08
C ILE A 272 7.13 -20.99 9.32
N LYS A 273 8.25 -21.17 8.63
CA LYS A 273 9.49 -20.38 8.81
C LYS A 273 9.90 -19.57 7.59
N GLY A 274 9.23 -19.72 6.46
CA GLY A 274 9.60 -19.01 5.24
C GLY A 274 8.40 -18.62 4.37
N ILE A 275 8.49 -17.46 3.72
CA ILE A 275 7.65 -17.08 2.58
C ILE A 275 8.55 -17.04 1.36
N ASN A 276 8.33 -17.93 0.42
CA ASN A 276 9.04 -17.94 -0.84
C ASN A 276 8.14 -17.45 -1.99
N VAL A 277 8.73 -16.69 -2.91
CA VAL A 277 8.09 -16.31 -4.17
C VAL A 277 9.00 -16.65 -5.33
N ASN A 278 8.45 -17.25 -6.38
CA ASN A 278 9.21 -17.62 -7.57
C ASN A 278 8.35 -17.73 -8.83
N GLY A 279 9.02 -17.92 -9.98
CA GLY A 279 8.40 -18.07 -11.29
C GLY A 279 8.28 -16.75 -12.05
N GLU A 280 7.32 -16.70 -12.98
CA GLU A 280 7.24 -15.73 -14.07
C GLU A 280 6.34 -14.54 -13.74
N ALA A 281 6.64 -13.88 -12.62
CA ALA A 281 5.99 -12.64 -12.22
C ALA A 281 7.02 -11.65 -11.67
N TYR A 282 6.77 -10.37 -11.93
CA TYR A 282 7.50 -9.29 -11.30
C TYR A 282 6.94 -9.09 -9.89
N ILE A 283 7.51 -9.79 -8.91
CA ILE A 283 7.21 -9.57 -7.50
C ILE A 283 8.17 -8.54 -6.95
N TYR A 284 7.64 -7.49 -6.34
CA TYR A 284 8.43 -6.39 -5.79
C TYR A 284 8.19 -6.14 -4.30
N GLU A 285 7.18 -6.76 -3.71
CA GLU A 285 6.92 -6.66 -2.28
C GLU A 285 6.45 -7.99 -1.70
N VAL A 286 7.06 -8.38 -0.58
CA VAL A 286 6.58 -9.44 0.30
C VAL A 286 6.65 -8.89 1.73
N LYS A 287 5.50 -8.50 2.29
CA LYS A 287 5.37 -7.99 3.66
C LYS A 287 4.70 -9.03 4.55
N LEU A 288 5.18 -9.15 5.79
CA LEU A 288 4.47 -9.83 6.88
C LEU A 288 4.03 -8.74 7.86
N LEU A 289 2.73 -8.57 8.01
CA LEU A 289 2.11 -7.63 8.93
C LEU A 289 1.55 -8.42 10.12
N ARG A 290 2.09 -8.15 11.30
CA ARG A 290 1.60 -8.74 12.55
C ARG A 290 0.57 -7.83 13.20
N ARG A 291 -0.46 -8.44 13.78
CA ARG A 291 -1.51 -7.69 14.46
C ARG A 291 -0.95 -7.13 15.77
N VAL A 292 -1.23 -5.86 16.03
CA VAL A 292 -0.91 -5.25 17.33
C VAL A 292 -1.96 -5.62 18.39
N ASP A 293 -1.51 -5.74 19.64
CA ASP A 293 -2.42 -5.91 20.78
C ASP A 293 -3.13 -4.60 21.11
N ARG A 294 -4.37 -4.71 21.63
CA ARG A 294 -5.24 -3.56 21.90
C ARG A 294 -5.45 -3.36 23.41
N PRO A 295 -5.46 -2.10 23.91
CA PRO A 295 -5.16 -0.88 23.16
C PRO A 295 -3.71 -0.85 22.71
N PHE A 296 -3.47 -0.44 21.48
CA PHE A 296 -2.13 -0.20 20.96
C PHE A 296 -1.84 1.27 21.16
N VAL A 297 -0.76 1.59 21.86
CA VAL A 297 -0.25 2.96 21.99
C VAL A 297 1.19 2.95 21.55
N ASP A 298 1.52 3.83 20.62
CA ASP A 298 2.89 3.97 20.15
C ASP A 298 3.25 5.43 19.89
N ARG A 299 4.53 5.73 20.07
CA ARG A 299 5.08 7.07 19.92
C ARG A 299 5.29 7.36 18.45
N LEU A 300 4.89 8.56 18.01
CA LEU A 300 5.21 9.01 16.65
C LEU A 300 6.73 9.13 16.51
N PRO A 301 7.30 8.76 15.35
CA PRO A 301 8.75 8.85 15.11
C PRO A 301 9.28 10.29 15.12
N GLY A 302 8.38 11.27 14.92
CA GLY A 302 8.68 12.70 14.93
C GLY A 302 7.43 13.54 15.14
N VAL A 303 7.57 14.85 14.94
CA VAL A 303 6.41 15.77 14.95
C VAL A 303 5.61 15.56 13.66
N LEU A 304 4.27 15.53 13.78
CA LEU A 304 3.39 15.44 12.62
C LEU A 304 3.30 16.81 11.92
N GLU A 305 4.23 17.08 11.00
CA GLU A 305 4.32 18.33 10.25
C GLU A 305 3.25 18.46 9.16
N SER A 306 3.14 19.66 8.56
CA SER A 306 2.19 19.86 7.46
C SER A 306 2.66 19.09 6.25
N GLY A 307 1.78 18.28 5.67
CA GLY A 307 2.11 17.36 4.58
C GLY A 307 2.42 15.95 5.05
N SER A 308 2.63 15.71 6.35
CA SER A 308 2.85 14.37 6.89
C SER A 308 1.59 13.51 6.84
N TRP A 309 1.80 12.20 6.66
CA TRP A 309 0.74 11.20 6.63
C TRP A 309 0.89 10.16 7.73
N VAL A 310 -0.24 9.67 8.20
CA VAL A 310 -0.34 8.43 8.97
C VAL A 310 -1.22 7.46 8.21
N SER A 311 -0.68 6.29 7.89
CA SER A 311 -1.42 5.18 7.28
C SER A 311 -1.75 4.12 8.32
N ILE A 312 -3.01 3.73 8.40
CA ILE A 312 -3.51 2.74 9.33
C ILE A 312 -4.27 1.66 8.55
N ILE A 313 -3.80 0.43 8.65
CA ILE A 313 -4.49 -0.74 8.10
C ILE A 313 -5.20 -1.47 9.23
N GLY A 314 -6.44 -1.89 8.97
CA GLY A 314 -7.22 -2.65 9.94
C GLY A 314 -8.26 -3.56 9.30
N THR A 315 -8.71 -4.55 10.07
CA THR A 315 -9.84 -5.41 9.72
C THR A 315 -10.83 -5.46 10.87
N PRO A 316 -12.02 -4.85 10.75
CA PRO A 316 -13.06 -4.92 11.78
C PRO A 316 -13.42 -6.37 12.09
N LYS A 317 -13.68 -6.67 13.36
CA LYS A 317 -14.13 -8.01 13.78
C LYS A 317 -15.53 -8.29 13.21
N LYS A 318 -15.87 -9.57 13.08
CA LYS A 318 -17.18 -10.04 12.58
C LYS A 318 -18.40 -9.39 13.26
N ASN A 319 -18.32 -9.15 14.57
CA ASN A 319 -19.39 -8.52 15.35
C ASN A 319 -18.94 -7.17 15.91
N ALA A 320 -18.15 -6.41 15.15
CA ALA A 320 -17.62 -5.13 15.60
C ALA A 320 -18.75 -4.15 15.90
N ASP A 321 -18.73 -3.55 17.10
CA ASP A 321 -19.62 -2.42 17.43
C ASP A 321 -18.99 -1.11 16.97
N ARG A 322 -17.72 -0.89 17.32
CA ARG A 322 -16.94 0.30 16.98
C ARG A 322 -15.44 0.08 17.13
N PHE A 323 -14.64 0.91 16.47
CA PHE A 323 -13.21 1.06 16.74
C PHE A 323 -12.81 2.52 16.77
N ALA A 324 -11.64 2.85 17.31
CA ALA A 324 -11.15 4.23 17.29
C ALA A 324 -9.67 4.34 16.99
N ILE A 325 -9.33 5.45 16.34
CA ILE A 325 -7.97 5.94 16.08
C ILE A 325 -7.87 7.29 16.79
N ASN A 326 -6.87 7.44 17.66
CA ASN A 326 -6.63 8.67 18.41
C ASN A 326 -5.23 9.20 18.09
N LEU A 327 -5.15 10.43 17.62
CA LEU A 327 -3.91 11.20 17.61
C LEU A 327 -3.84 11.97 18.93
N GLN A 328 -3.00 11.50 19.85
CA GLN A 328 -3.02 11.91 21.26
C GLN A 328 -1.73 12.63 21.69
N CYS A 329 -1.87 13.48 22.70
CA CYS A 329 -0.81 14.38 23.19
C CYS A 329 -0.02 13.80 24.38
N GLY A 330 0.00 12.47 24.52
CA GLY A 330 0.72 11.74 25.56
C GLY A 330 0.59 10.23 25.37
N ASP A 331 1.15 9.42 26.28
CA ASP A 331 1.23 7.95 26.18
C ASP A 331 0.23 7.19 27.06
N ASP A 332 -0.43 7.85 28.03
CA ASP A 332 -1.52 7.26 28.82
C ASP A 332 -2.57 6.49 27.97
N PRO A 333 -2.65 5.14 28.10
CA PRO A 333 -3.59 4.30 27.37
C PRO A 333 -5.02 4.32 27.95
N ASP A 334 -5.20 4.86 29.15
CA ASP A 334 -6.48 4.92 29.87
C ASP A 334 -7.25 6.23 29.58
N TYR A 335 -6.95 6.87 28.43
CA TYR A 335 -7.58 8.12 27.96
C TYR A 335 -7.34 9.32 28.89
N GLY A 336 -6.23 9.34 29.63
CA GLY A 336 -5.86 10.49 30.47
C GLY A 336 -5.28 11.68 29.70
N ASN A 337 -4.89 11.50 28.44
CA ASN A 337 -4.32 12.57 27.61
C ASN A 337 -5.36 13.29 26.77
N ASP A 338 -5.01 14.53 26.39
CA ASP A 338 -5.71 15.23 25.32
C ASP A 338 -5.59 14.45 24.00
N VAL A 339 -6.69 14.38 23.25
CA VAL A 339 -6.79 13.74 21.94
C VAL A 339 -7.11 14.82 20.93
N ALA A 340 -6.12 15.18 20.11
CA ALA A 340 -6.27 16.21 19.08
C ALA A 340 -7.30 15.80 18.03
N PHE A 341 -7.25 14.53 17.63
CA PHE A 341 -8.17 13.94 16.67
C PHE A 341 -8.58 12.54 17.09
N HIS A 342 -9.85 12.39 17.46
CA HIS A 342 -10.51 11.12 17.69
C HIS A 342 -11.32 10.77 16.45
N PHE A 343 -11.03 9.63 15.82
CA PHE A 343 -11.80 9.09 14.71
C PHE A 343 -12.44 7.77 15.13
N ASN A 344 -13.76 7.72 15.23
CA ASN A 344 -14.49 6.57 15.79
C ASN A 344 -15.63 6.08 14.89
N PRO A 345 -15.33 5.17 13.95
CA PRO A 345 -16.34 4.42 13.20
C PRO A 345 -17.19 3.51 14.09
N ARG A 346 -18.51 3.58 13.92
CA ARG A 346 -19.53 2.82 14.65
C ARG A 346 -20.44 2.10 13.65
N PHE A 347 -20.51 0.78 13.74
CA PHE A 347 -21.20 -0.05 12.75
C PHE A 347 -22.72 0.00 12.88
N SER A 348 -23.23 0.12 14.12
CA SER A 348 -24.69 0.17 14.39
C SER A 348 -25.36 1.42 13.79
N GLY A 349 -24.72 2.58 13.95
CA GLY A 349 -25.21 3.85 13.39
C GLY A 349 -24.72 4.14 11.97
N GLN A 350 -23.75 3.35 11.47
CA GLN A 350 -23.01 3.63 10.24
C GLN A 350 -22.45 5.06 10.21
N ASP A 351 -21.97 5.53 11.36
CA ASP A 351 -21.41 6.86 11.57
C ASP A 351 -19.94 6.79 12.02
N SER A 352 -19.13 7.71 11.51
CA SER A 352 -17.76 7.94 11.96
C SER A 352 -17.72 9.23 12.74
N ILE A 353 -17.77 9.11 14.07
CA ILE A 353 -17.73 10.25 14.98
C ILE A 353 -16.32 10.81 15.00
N ARG A 354 -16.21 12.14 14.88
CA ARG A 354 -14.96 12.86 15.13
C ARG A 354 -15.11 13.84 16.27
N ASN A 355 -14.08 13.93 17.10
CA ASN A 355 -14.05 14.87 18.20
C ASN A 355 -12.62 15.13 18.69
N THR A 356 -12.50 16.06 19.63
CA THR A 356 -11.27 16.39 20.36
C THR A 356 -11.56 16.26 21.85
N LEU A 357 -10.66 15.62 22.58
CA LEU A 357 -10.65 15.57 24.04
C LEU A 357 -9.60 16.59 24.51
N GLU A 358 -10.03 17.60 25.27
CA GLU A 358 -9.10 18.59 25.83
C GLU A 358 -9.43 18.85 27.31
N ASN A 359 -8.41 18.84 28.17
CA ASN A 359 -8.56 19.03 29.61
C ASN A 359 -9.59 18.06 30.23
N GLY A 360 -9.58 16.80 29.77
CA GLY A 360 -10.47 15.75 30.24
C GLY A 360 -11.94 15.86 29.81
N SER A 361 -12.28 16.77 28.89
CA SER A 361 -13.64 16.94 28.37
C SER A 361 -13.71 16.83 26.84
N TRP A 362 -14.65 16.02 26.34
CA TRP A 362 -14.92 15.94 24.90
C TRP A 362 -15.62 17.19 24.40
N GLY A 363 -15.19 17.69 23.25
CA GLY A 363 -15.85 18.79 22.54
C GLY A 363 -17.15 18.38 21.83
N GLY A 364 -17.57 19.19 20.85
CA GLY A 364 -18.73 18.87 20.00
C GLY A 364 -18.45 17.78 18.97
N GLU A 365 -19.28 16.73 18.91
CA GLU A 365 -19.14 15.67 17.91
C GLU A 365 -19.43 16.19 16.49
N GLU A 366 -18.61 15.79 15.52
CA GLU A 366 -18.94 15.90 14.10
C GLU A 366 -19.31 14.54 13.51
N LYS A 367 -20.38 14.53 12.70
CA LYS A 367 -20.97 13.30 12.11
C LYS A 367 -21.23 13.39 10.62
N GLU A 368 -21.08 14.57 10.02
CA GLU A 368 -21.30 14.77 8.58
C GLU A 368 -20.21 14.04 7.79
N GLN A 369 -20.61 13.18 6.86
CA GLN A 369 -19.71 12.28 6.15
C GLN A 369 -20.38 11.73 4.87
N PRO A 370 -19.59 11.19 3.92
CA PRO A 370 -20.08 10.31 2.87
C PRO A 370 -20.64 8.98 3.42
N ASN A 371 -21.00 8.06 2.52
CA ASN A 371 -21.42 6.71 2.90
C ASN A 371 -20.37 6.01 3.77
N PHE A 372 -20.83 5.30 4.80
CA PHE A 372 -19.98 4.57 5.73
C PHE A 372 -19.16 3.50 4.99
N PRO A 373 -17.82 3.57 5.01
CA PRO A 373 -16.98 2.77 4.11
C PRO A 373 -16.45 1.47 4.74
N PHE A 374 -16.86 1.12 5.96
CA PHE A 374 -16.32 -0.02 6.71
C PHE A 374 -17.31 -1.16 6.79
N GLU A 375 -16.83 -2.38 6.51
CA GLU A 375 -17.61 -3.61 6.60
C GLU A 375 -16.91 -4.61 7.55
N PRO A 376 -17.66 -5.37 8.38
CA PRO A 376 -17.08 -6.42 9.21
C PRO A 376 -16.31 -7.46 8.40
N GLU A 377 -15.13 -7.85 8.87
CA GLU A 377 -14.19 -8.78 8.20
C GLU A 377 -13.55 -8.29 6.89
N ASP A 378 -13.92 -7.12 6.37
CA ASP A 378 -13.28 -6.50 5.22
C ASP A 378 -12.16 -5.55 5.67
N ARG A 379 -11.02 -5.63 4.99
CA ARG A 379 -9.86 -4.79 5.32
C ARG A 379 -10.08 -3.36 4.82
N PHE A 380 -9.59 -2.39 5.58
CA PHE A 380 -9.51 -1.01 5.17
C PHE A 380 -8.08 -0.47 5.27
N GLU A 381 -7.82 0.60 4.53
CA GLU A 381 -6.69 1.50 4.70
C GLU A 381 -7.25 2.91 4.99
N ILE A 382 -6.84 3.50 6.11
CA ILE A 382 -7.13 4.89 6.47
C ILE A 382 -5.83 5.68 6.35
N ASN A 383 -5.84 6.73 5.55
CA ASN A 383 -4.73 7.67 5.42
C ASN A 383 -5.16 9.03 5.99
N ILE A 384 -4.45 9.50 7.02
CA ILE A 384 -4.70 10.79 7.67
C ILE A 384 -3.57 11.73 7.27
N LEU A 385 -3.89 12.73 6.46
CA LEU A 385 -2.99 13.81 6.08
C LEU A 385 -3.18 14.99 7.02
N ARG A 386 -2.07 15.51 7.56
CA ARG A 386 -2.08 16.77 8.30
C ARG A 386 -1.86 17.94 7.33
N LEU A 387 -2.90 18.74 7.10
CA LEU A 387 -2.82 20.03 6.40
C LEU A 387 -2.66 21.18 7.43
N PRO A 388 -2.38 22.43 7.00
CA PRO A 388 -2.20 23.54 7.91
C PRO A 388 -3.37 23.74 8.88
N ASP A 389 -4.60 23.58 8.40
CA ASP A 389 -5.83 23.90 9.14
C ASP A 389 -6.71 22.68 9.49
N VAL A 390 -6.49 21.54 8.81
CA VAL A 390 -7.34 20.35 8.95
C VAL A 390 -6.52 19.05 8.98
N PHE A 391 -7.10 18.00 9.56
CA PHE A 391 -6.80 16.61 9.19
C PHE A 391 -7.70 16.20 8.04
N ARG A 392 -7.10 15.84 6.90
CA ARG A 392 -7.81 15.28 5.76
C ARG A 392 -7.70 13.77 5.79
N VAL A 393 -8.85 13.10 5.77
CA VAL A 393 -8.93 11.63 5.89
C VAL A 393 -9.37 11.02 4.58
N PHE A 394 -8.61 10.01 4.14
CA PHE A 394 -8.96 9.13 3.04
C PHE A 394 -9.24 7.73 3.58
N VAL A 395 -10.26 7.06 3.05
CA VAL A 395 -10.54 5.65 3.32
C VAL A 395 -10.52 4.89 2.01
N ASN A 396 -9.69 3.86 1.91
CA ASN A 396 -9.51 3.06 0.68
C ASN A 396 -9.28 3.95 -0.55
N HIS A 397 -8.34 4.89 -0.43
CA HIS A 397 -7.91 5.83 -1.47
C HIS A 397 -9.00 6.81 -1.94
N LYS A 398 -10.09 6.97 -1.19
CA LYS A 398 -11.13 7.96 -1.48
C LYS A 398 -11.20 8.99 -0.37
N PHE A 399 -11.34 10.26 -0.75
CA PHE A 399 -11.61 11.32 0.20
C PHE A 399 -12.82 10.95 1.05
N TYR A 400 -12.71 11.15 2.36
CA TYR A 400 -13.78 10.84 3.29
C TYR A 400 -14.25 12.10 4.03
N ILE A 401 -13.39 12.71 4.84
CA ILE A 401 -13.73 13.90 5.63
C ILE A 401 -12.52 14.83 5.78
N ASP A 402 -12.78 16.10 6.06
CA ASP A 402 -11.83 17.03 6.67
C ASP A 402 -12.27 17.28 8.13
N TYR A 403 -11.33 17.43 9.04
CA TYR A 403 -11.56 17.78 10.44
C TYR A 403 -10.66 18.95 10.85
N ALA A 404 -11.24 20.08 11.21
CA ALA A 404 -10.48 21.27 11.59
C ALA A 404 -9.68 21.04 12.88
N HIS A 405 -8.44 21.55 12.92
CA HIS A 405 -7.62 21.49 14.13
C HIS A 405 -8.29 22.30 15.24
N ARG A 406 -8.68 21.64 16.34
CA ARG A 406 -9.30 22.31 17.50
C ARG A 406 -8.30 22.66 18.60
N ILE A 407 -7.20 21.92 18.65
CA ILE A 407 -6.04 22.17 19.50
C ILE A 407 -4.78 22.17 18.63
N ASP A 408 -3.67 22.69 19.16
CA ASP A 408 -2.40 22.73 18.45
C ASP A 408 -1.93 21.31 18.06
N PRO A 409 -1.89 20.95 16.76
CA PRO A 409 -1.53 19.61 16.31
C PRO A 409 -0.05 19.28 16.56
N SER A 410 0.81 20.27 16.83
CA SER A 410 2.22 20.02 17.20
C SER A 410 2.37 19.28 18.54
N ARG A 411 1.30 19.25 19.35
CA ARG A 411 1.25 18.52 20.63
C ARG A 411 1.10 17.01 20.46
N ILE A 412 0.71 16.55 19.27
CA ILE A 412 0.50 15.12 18.99
C ILE A 412 1.85 14.41 19.06
N CYS A 413 1.94 13.40 19.92
CA CYS A 413 3.16 12.63 20.10
C CYS A 413 2.94 11.12 20.14
N HIS A 414 1.69 10.64 20.26
CA HIS A 414 1.37 9.22 20.17
C HIS A 414 0.12 8.97 19.31
N ILE A 415 0.03 7.74 18.80
CA ILE A 415 -1.18 7.18 18.21
C ILE A 415 -1.73 6.10 19.13
N MET A 416 -3.06 6.09 19.32
CA MET A 416 -3.75 5.00 20.01
C MET A 416 -4.80 4.34 19.11
N LEU A 417 -4.72 3.01 18.98
CA LEU A 417 -5.66 2.19 18.24
C LEU A 417 -6.43 1.26 19.19
N THR A 418 -7.76 1.28 19.11
CA THR A 418 -8.61 0.59 20.10
C THR A 418 -9.95 0.13 19.52
N GLY A 419 -10.69 -0.66 20.31
CA GLY A 419 -12.00 -1.22 19.95
C GLY A 419 -11.94 -2.49 19.09
N ASP A 420 -12.99 -2.74 18.32
CA ASP A 420 -13.25 -4.02 17.66
C ASP A 420 -12.65 -4.15 16.26
N CYS A 421 -11.36 -3.83 16.13
CA CYS A 421 -10.65 -3.92 14.85
C CYS A 421 -9.28 -4.56 15.02
N ASN A 422 -8.92 -5.54 14.19
CA ASN A 422 -7.55 -6.08 14.16
C ASN A 422 -6.67 -5.09 13.39
N PHE A 423 -5.91 -4.28 14.12
CA PHE A 423 -4.97 -3.32 13.55
C PHE A 423 -3.60 -3.95 13.33
N PHE A 424 -2.86 -3.37 12.39
CA PHE A 424 -1.44 -3.60 12.19
C PHE A 424 -0.67 -2.35 12.62
N GLU A 425 0.66 -2.44 12.69
CA GLU A 425 1.50 -1.27 12.99
C GLU A 425 1.23 -0.15 11.97
N PRO A 426 0.99 1.09 12.44
CA PRO A 426 0.85 2.25 11.56
C PRO A 426 2.14 2.56 10.81
N GLU A 427 2.01 3.03 9.58
CA GLU A 427 3.12 3.57 8.79
C GLU A 427 3.05 5.10 8.82
N PHE A 428 4.20 5.77 8.96
CA PHE A 428 4.32 7.22 9.03
C PHE A 428 5.19 7.73 7.88
N TYR A 429 4.72 8.78 7.20
CA TYR A 429 5.36 9.37 6.02
C TYR A 429 5.50 10.89 6.15
#